data_AF-R1G520-F1
#
_entry.id   AF-R1G520-F1
#
_cell.length_a   1.000
_cell.length_b   1.000
_cell.length_c   1.000
_cell.angle_alpha   90.00
_cell.angle_beta   90.00
_cell.angle_gamma   90.00
#
_symmetry.space_group_name_H-M   'P 1'
#
loop_
_entity.id
_entity.type
_entity.pdbx_description
1 polymer ?
#
loop_
_entity_poly.entity_id
_entity_poly.type
_entity_poly.pdbx_seq_one_letter_code
_entity_poly.pdbx_strand_id
1 'polypeptide(L)'
;MAKTKPPPRAGLQPAAGSSPPPAPALIICRNKHWRYISSFHGPWLQLPPEILESLANSNFQAPRPHPVDPAVFYDLVKIRKAVDEATNLAVRAASGLTSAALSSQANAANGILGSAAQLGLGYVGGGQNTKLSRERKYRMRELATQKLSHAYHLDEIAASVATMQSASTLEDVAQFVLQRTAADSDAKYVHFFHEKIPSRMMAEYTPLDPLNDIICERPNDSSPLRTRALAKLFKEDYTGAARDLTDGLAITRKLVKTYAKRALRDYIAFLSHFDYTPGLNPAVAEDFLRKVNDVANGAKNSKHQTL
;
A
#
# COMPACT_ATOMS: atom_id res chain seq x y z
N MET A 1 19.70 -77.92 -40.35
CA MET A 1 18.39 -77.20 -40.40
C MET A 1 17.78 -77.23 -39.01
N ALA A 2 17.44 -76.04 -38.50
CA ALA A 2 16.89 -75.80 -37.17
C ALA A 2 15.37 -76.04 -37.12
N LYS A 3 14.88 -76.39 -35.92
CA LYS A 3 13.55 -76.22 -35.28
C LYS A 3 13.48 -77.32 -34.18
N THR A 4 13.09 -77.17 -32.92
CA THR A 4 12.29 -76.18 -32.17
C THR A 4 12.25 -76.63 -30.69
N LYS A 5 12.43 -75.73 -29.71
CA LYS A 5 11.59 -75.62 -28.49
C LYS A 5 11.93 -74.34 -27.71
N PRO A 6 10.95 -73.53 -27.27
CA PRO A 6 11.23 -72.28 -26.54
C PRO A 6 11.43 -72.53 -25.03
N PRO A 7 12.30 -71.76 -24.35
CA PRO A 7 12.43 -71.76 -22.89
C PRO A 7 11.42 -70.80 -22.20
N PRO A 8 11.22 -70.93 -20.88
CA PRO A 8 10.06 -70.40 -20.18
C PRO A 8 10.16 -68.91 -19.82
N ARG A 9 8.99 -68.32 -19.60
CA ARG A 9 8.69 -66.91 -19.32
C ARG A 9 9.36 -66.45 -18.00
N ALA A 10 10.41 -65.64 -18.12
CA ALA A 10 11.02 -64.95 -16.97
C ALA A 10 10.14 -63.76 -16.55
N GLY A 11 9.86 -63.68 -15.24
CA GLY A 11 9.07 -62.61 -14.65
C GLY A 11 9.73 -61.24 -14.83
N LEU A 12 8.98 -60.32 -15.44
CA LEU A 12 9.32 -58.90 -15.48
C LEU A 12 9.10 -58.31 -14.09
N GLN A 13 10.20 -57.98 -13.41
CA GLN A 13 10.20 -57.00 -12.32
C GLN A 13 9.83 -55.63 -12.93
N PRO A 14 8.93 -54.85 -12.33
CA PRO A 14 8.68 -53.49 -12.78
C PRO A 14 9.93 -52.64 -12.53
N ALA A 15 10.51 -52.13 -13.61
CA ALA A 15 11.60 -51.18 -13.58
C ALA A 15 11.21 -49.96 -12.74
N ALA A 16 12.10 -49.61 -11.82
CA ALA A 16 12.06 -48.37 -11.05
C ALA A 16 11.76 -47.19 -11.99
N GLY A 17 10.62 -46.54 -11.76
CA GLY A 17 10.29 -45.29 -12.43
C GLY A 17 11.33 -44.25 -12.05
N SER A 18 12.25 -43.98 -12.97
CA SER A 18 13.08 -42.78 -12.91
C SER A 18 12.14 -41.58 -12.99
N SER A 19 11.80 -40.99 -11.85
CA SER A 19 11.20 -39.67 -11.80
C SER A 19 12.09 -38.71 -12.59
N PRO A 20 11.56 -37.94 -13.55
CA PRO A 20 12.36 -36.92 -14.21
C PRO A 20 12.87 -35.95 -13.14
N PRO A 21 14.10 -35.41 -13.28
CA PRO A 21 14.60 -34.42 -12.34
C PRO A 21 13.61 -33.26 -12.27
N PRO A 22 13.28 -32.73 -11.07
CA PRO A 22 12.45 -31.54 -10.98
C PRO A 22 13.14 -30.45 -11.78
N ALA A 23 12.45 -29.95 -12.81
CA ALA A 23 12.90 -28.78 -13.55
C ALA A 23 13.27 -27.69 -12.53
N PRO A 24 14.33 -26.88 -12.76
CA PRO A 24 14.74 -25.85 -11.83
C PRO A 24 13.56 -24.92 -11.61
N ALA A 25 12.87 -25.11 -10.49
CA ALA A 25 11.68 -24.35 -10.18
C ALA A 25 12.15 -22.92 -9.96
N LEU A 26 11.76 -22.01 -10.85
CA LEU A 26 12.07 -20.60 -10.73
C LEU A 26 11.65 -20.15 -9.32
N ILE A 27 12.63 -19.77 -8.50
CA ILE A 27 12.40 -19.30 -7.15
C ILE A 27 11.95 -17.85 -7.29
N ILE A 28 10.67 -17.61 -7.03
CA ILE A 28 10.03 -16.32 -7.21
C ILE A 28 9.35 -15.94 -5.90
N CYS A 29 9.37 -14.65 -5.56
CA CYS A 29 8.68 -14.12 -4.39
C CYS A 29 7.19 -14.54 -4.37
N ARG A 30 6.65 -14.83 -3.18
CA ARG A 30 5.26 -15.32 -2.99
C ARG A 30 4.25 -14.38 -3.65
N ASN A 31 4.51 -13.08 -3.64
CA ASN A 31 3.71 -12.04 -4.31
C ASN A 31 3.43 -12.29 -5.80
N LYS A 32 4.26 -13.06 -6.53
CA LYS A 32 4.04 -13.29 -7.99
C LYS A 32 3.15 -14.50 -8.30
N HIS A 33 2.67 -15.20 -7.28
CA HIS A 33 1.89 -16.44 -7.45
C HIS A 33 0.39 -16.28 -7.11
N TRP A 34 -0.03 -15.11 -6.65
CA TRP A 34 -1.44 -14.82 -6.37
C TRP A 34 -2.33 -15.02 -7.60
N ARG A 35 -3.55 -15.53 -7.39
CA ARG A 35 -4.53 -15.68 -8.47
C ARG A 35 -4.98 -14.29 -8.92
N TYR A 36 -5.21 -14.13 -10.22
CA TYR A 36 -5.71 -12.90 -10.83
C TYR A 36 -4.78 -11.68 -10.79
N ILE A 37 -3.46 -11.86 -10.55
CA ILE A 37 -2.46 -10.80 -10.73
C ILE A 37 -2.58 -10.12 -12.11
N SER A 38 -2.88 -10.91 -13.15
CA SER A 38 -3.07 -10.40 -14.52
C SER A 38 -4.19 -9.38 -14.65
N SER A 39 -5.23 -9.45 -13.81
CA SER A 39 -6.35 -8.49 -13.81
C SER A 39 -5.95 -7.13 -13.24
N PHE A 40 -4.89 -7.08 -12.45
CA PHE A 40 -4.37 -5.85 -11.85
C PHE A 40 -3.22 -5.25 -12.67
N HIS A 41 -2.78 -5.90 -13.75
CA HIS A 41 -1.83 -5.29 -14.67
C HIS A 41 -2.50 -4.19 -15.49
N GLY A 42 -1.87 -3.02 -15.56
CA GLY A 42 -2.34 -1.94 -16.41
C GLY A 42 -1.45 -0.70 -16.37
N PRO A 43 -1.79 0.32 -17.18
CA PRO A 43 -1.04 1.58 -17.27
C PRO A 43 -0.90 2.32 -15.94
N TRP A 44 -1.82 2.09 -15.00
CA TRP A 44 -1.81 2.71 -13.67
C TRP A 44 -0.52 2.47 -12.88
N LEU A 45 0.21 1.39 -13.19
CA LEU A 45 1.48 1.08 -12.55
C LEU A 45 2.63 2.01 -12.99
N GLN A 46 2.52 2.60 -14.18
CA GLN A 46 3.53 3.51 -14.76
C GLN A 46 3.15 4.97 -14.58
N LEU A 47 1.89 5.26 -14.24
CA LEU A 47 1.42 6.63 -14.04
C LEU A 47 1.96 7.20 -12.71
N PRO A 48 2.38 8.47 -12.69
CA PRO A 48 2.68 9.19 -11.46
C PRO A 48 1.47 9.17 -10.50
N PRO A 49 1.71 9.08 -9.18
CA PRO A 49 0.63 9.02 -8.18
C PRO A 49 -0.28 10.25 -8.23
N GLU A 50 0.23 11.41 -8.62
CA GLU A 50 -0.54 12.66 -8.74
C GLU A 50 -1.58 12.56 -9.88
N ILE A 51 -1.23 11.89 -10.98
CA ILE A 51 -2.16 11.66 -12.09
C ILE A 51 -3.24 10.67 -11.65
N LEU A 52 -2.87 9.62 -10.91
CA LEU A 52 -3.84 8.67 -10.39
C LEU A 52 -4.83 9.33 -9.42
N GLU A 53 -4.38 10.27 -8.59
CA GLU A 53 -5.27 11.07 -7.73
C GLU A 53 -6.25 11.92 -8.52
N SER A 54 -5.74 12.61 -9.56
CA SER A 54 -6.59 13.42 -10.43
C SER A 54 -7.65 12.56 -11.12
N LEU A 55 -7.27 11.37 -11.61
CA LEU A 55 -8.19 10.41 -12.20
C LEU A 55 -9.21 9.88 -11.19
N ALA A 56 -8.80 9.58 -9.95
CA ALA A 56 -9.71 9.16 -8.89
C ALA A 56 -10.74 10.25 -8.55
N ASN A 57 -10.30 11.51 -8.47
CA ASN A 57 -11.18 12.65 -8.23
C ASN A 57 -12.16 12.88 -9.39
N SER A 58 -11.69 12.76 -10.63
CA SER A 58 -12.53 12.83 -11.82
C SER A 58 -13.58 11.71 -11.83
N ASN A 59 -13.19 10.49 -11.51
CA ASN A 59 -14.10 9.34 -11.39
C ASN A 59 -15.15 9.54 -10.29
N PHE A 60 -14.79 10.17 -9.16
CA PHE A 60 -15.73 10.47 -8.09
C PHE A 60 -16.76 11.57 -8.45
N GLN A 61 -16.37 12.52 -9.29
CA GLN A 61 -17.25 13.60 -9.75
C GLN A 61 -18.12 13.20 -10.96
N ALA A 62 -17.80 12.09 -11.62
CA ALA A 62 -18.55 11.60 -12.77
C ALA A 62 -20.00 11.23 -12.39
N PRO A 63 -20.97 11.44 -13.30
CA PRO A 63 -22.34 11.01 -13.06
C PRO A 63 -22.40 9.48 -12.94
N ARG A 64 -23.32 9.00 -12.08
CA ARG A 64 -23.54 7.55 -11.93
C ARG A 64 -24.13 6.98 -13.24
N PRO A 65 -23.74 5.75 -13.64
CA PRO A 65 -22.86 4.82 -12.94
C PRO A 65 -21.37 5.15 -13.10
N HIS A 66 -20.62 5.05 -12.00
CA HIS A 66 -19.16 5.20 -12.06
C HIS A 66 -18.54 3.98 -12.77
N PRO A 67 -17.54 4.18 -13.65
CA PRO A 67 -16.79 3.08 -14.26
C PRO A 67 -16.07 2.19 -13.24
N VAL A 68 -15.57 2.79 -12.16
CA VAL A 68 -14.87 2.11 -11.06
C VAL A 68 -15.46 2.61 -9.75
N ASP A 69 -15.62 1.72 -8.77
CA ASP A 69 -16.00 2.12 -7.41
C ASP A 69 -14.95 3.12 -6.87
N PRO A 70 -15.35 4.34 -6.48
CA PRO A 70 -14.42 5.32 -5.93
C PRO A 70 -13.60 4.77 -4.75
N ALA A 71 -14.17 3.92 -3.90
CA ALA A 71 -13.45 3.34 -2.77
C ALA A 71 -12.22 2.53 -3.24
N VAL A 72 -12.41 1.66 -4.23
CA VAL A 72 -11.36 0.82 -4.80
C VAL A 72 -10.29 1.66 -5.49
N PHE A 73 -10.69 2.71 -6.23
CA PHE A 73 -9.74 3.59 -6.91
C PHE A 73 -8.88 4.36 -5.89
N TYR A 74 -9.49 4.97 -4.86
CA TYR A 74 -8.72 5.65 -3.82
C TYR A 74 -7.79 4.71 -3.06
N ASP A 75 -8.18 3.45 -2.84
CA ASP A 75 -7.31 2.45 -2.23
C ASP A 75 -6.12 2.08 -3.14
N LEU A 76 -6.33 1.97 -4.46
CA LEU A 76 -5.23 1.79 -5.42
C LEU A 76 -4.23 2.96 -5.38
N VAL A 77 -4.71 4.20 -5.29
CA VAL A 77 -3.86 5.39 -5.13
C VAL A 77 -3.04 5.32 -3.85
N LYS A 78 -3.67 4.95 -2.72
CA LYS A 78 -2.97 4.80 -1.43
C LYS A 78 -1.90 3.72 -1.49
N ILE A 79 -2.19 2.58 -2.13
CA ILE A 79 -1.23 1.48 -2.33
C ILE A 79 -0.05 1.97 -3.16
N ARG A 80 -0.29 2.64 -4.30
CA ARG A 80 0.78 3.15 -5.16
C ARG A 80 1.70 4.11 -4.40
N LYS A 81 1.12 5.10 -3.70
CA LYS A 81 1.88 6.03 -2.85
C LYS A 81 2.69 5.32 -1.77
N ALA A 82 2.08 4.39 -1.05
CA ALA A 82 2.75 3.67 0.03
C ALA A 82 3.93 2.83 -0.48
N VAL A 83 3.77 2.17 -1.64
CA VAL A 83 4.84 1.38 -2.28
C VAL A 83 5.96 2.28 -2.80
N ASP A 84 5.65 3.43 -3.40
CA ASP A 84 6.64 4.41 -3.86
C ASP A 84 7.42 5.02 -2.69
N GLU A 85 6.74 5.42 -1.61
CA GLU A 85 7.38 5.91 -0.38
C GLU A 85 8.29 4.84 0.24
N ALA A 86 7.82 3.60 0.34
CA ALA A 86 8.60 2.48 0.86
C ALA A 86 9.83 2.18 0.00
N THR A 87 9.69 2.21 -1.33
CA THR A 87 10.79 2.02 -2.28
C THR A 87 11.84 3.10 -2.12
N ASN A 88 11.42 4.37 -2.01
CA ASN A 88 12.33 5.48 -1.77
C ASN A 88 13.09 5.34 -0.45
N LEU A 89 12.40 4.96 0.64
CA LEU A 89 13.03 4.71 1.94
C LEU A 89 14.02 3.53 1.89
N ALA A 90 13.65 2.45 1.21
CA ALA A 90 14.49 1.25 1.06
C ALA A 90 15.76 1.53 0.25
N VAL A 91 15.63 2.19 -0.91
CA VAL A 91 16.76 2.59 -1.76
C VAL A 91 17.70 3.52 -0.99
N ARG A 92 17.16 4.50 -0.26
CA ARG A 92 17.98 5.40 0.57
C ARG A 92 18.71 4.67 1.69
N ALA A 93 18.04 3.73 2.36
CA ALA A 93 18.67 2.91 3.39
C ALA A 93 19.80 2.02 2.83
N ALA A 94 19.64 1.52 1.59
CA ALA A 94 20.64 0.73 0.88
C ALA A 94 21.83 1.58 0.41
N SER A 95 21.58 2.69 -0.30
CA SER A 95 22.61 3.61 -0.81
C SER A 95 23.34 4.37 0.30
N GLY A 96 22.73 4.51 1.48
CA GLY A 96 23.34 5.20 2.62
C GLY A 96 23.44 6.71 2.46
N LEU A 97 22.76 7.30 1.47
CA LEU A 97 22.72 8.74 1.18
C LEU A 97 21.64 9.44 2.01
N THR A 98 21.95 10.63 2.52
CA THR A 98 20.97 11.50 3.20
C THR A 98 20.07 12.21 2.18
N SER A 99 18.90 12.71 2.62
CA SER A 99 17.99 13.47 1.72
C SER A 99 18.70 14.64 1.04
N ALA A 100 19.56 15.34 1.79
CA ALA A 100 20.30 16.51 1.31
C ALA A 100 21.34 16.14 0.25
N ALA A 101 22.05 15.02 0.43
CA ALA A 101 23.03 14.52 -0.54
C ALA A 101 22.36 14.03 -1.83
N LEU A 102 21.19 13.39 -1.72
CA LEU A 102 20.44 12.94 -2.91
C LEU A 102 19.83 14.10 -3.69
N SER A 103 19.28 15.12 -3.01
CA SER A 103 18.76 16.32 -3.68
C SER A 103 19.87 17.16 -4.33
N SER A 104 21.04 17.26 -3.69
CA SER A 104 22.19 17.97 -4.28
C SER A 104 22.76 17.21 -5.49
N GLN A 105 22.75 15.87 -5.47
CA GLN A 105 23.22 15.05 -6.58
C GLN A 105 22.24 15.05 -7.76
N ALA A 106 20.92 15.06 -7.49
CA ALA A 106 19.89 15.23 -8.52
C ALA A 106 19.96 16.63 -9.18
N ASN A 107 20.24 17.69 -8.39
CA ASN A 107 20.46 19.04 -8.94
C ASN A 107 21.79 19.17 -9.69
N ALA A 108 22.84 18.44 -9.29
CA ALA A 108 24.09 18.39 -10.03
C ALA A 108 23.95 17.66 -11.39
N ALA A 109 23.05 16.68 -11.48
CA ALA A 109 22.77 15.95 -12.72
C ALA A 109 21.94 16.77 -13.73
N ASN A 110 21.15 17.75 -13.27
CA ASN A 110 20.32 18.63 -14.12
C ASN A 110 20.98 19.98 -14.45
N GLY A 111 22.20 20.23 -13.96
CA GLY A 111 22.92 21.48 -14.17
C GLY A 111 23.83 21.42 -15.41
N ILE A 112 23.46 22.15 -16.46
CA ILE A 112 24.22 22.34 -17.71
C ILE A 112 25.50 23.18 -17.53
N LEU A 113 26.10 23.18 -16.33
CA LEU A 113 27.24 24.03 -15.96
C LEU A 113 28.42 23.21 -15.41
N GLY A 114 28.64 22.03 -15.98
CA GLY A 114 29.72 21.10 -15.63
C GLY A 114 31.11 21.47 -16.18
N SER A 115 31.49 22.75 -16.21
CA SER A 115 32.84 23.16 -16.66
C SER A 115 33.49 24.29 -15.85
N ALA A 116 32.93 24.67 -14.70
CA ALA A 116 33.54 25.65 -13.79
C ALA A 116 34.01 25.05 -12.44
N ALA A 117 33.96 23.72 -12.29
CA ALA A 117 34.48 23.01 -11.11
C ALA A 117 35.98 22.66 -11.21
N GLN A 118 36.70 23.26 -12.19
CA GLN A 118 38.12 23.04 -12.48
C GLN A 118 39.03 24.17 -11.93
N LEU A 119 38.51 25.11 -11.13
CA LEU A 119 39.33 26.15 -10.49
C LEU A 119 39.18 26.07 -8.98
N GLY A 120 40.20 25.46 -8.35
CA GLY A 120 40.28 25.18 -6.93
C GLY A 120 40.38 26.44 -6.05
N LEU A 121 39.26 27.14 -5.89
CA LEU A 121 39.08 28.18 -4.89
C LEU A 121 38.08 27.72 -3.83
N GLY A 122 38.63 27.11 -2.77
CA GLY A 122 38.16 27.27 -1.39
C GLY A 122 36.69 26.93 -1.09
N TYR A 123 36.37 25.64 -1.05
CA TYR A 123 35.26 25.15 -0.21
C TYR A 123 35.84 24.40 1.01
N VAL A 124 36.32 25.17 1.99
CA VAL A 124 36.59 24.63 3.34
C VAL A 124 35.27 24.59 4.09
N GLY A 125 34.59 23.46 3.93
CA GLY A 125 33.36 23.12 4.64
C GLY A 125 33.21 21.62 4.60
N GLY A 126 33.93 20.93 5.49
CA GLY A 126 33.90 19.48 5.64
C GLY A 126 32.50 18.98 5.98
N GLY A 127 31.67 18.75 4.97
CA GLY A 127 30.49 17.92 5.05
C GLY A 127 30.90 16.51 4.67
N GLN A 128 31.28 15.71 5.65
CA GLN A 128 31.41 14.25 5.49
C GLN A 128 30.31 13.74 4.55
N ASN A 129 30.70 12.93 3.57
CA ASN A 129 29.84 11.89 3.00
C ASN A 129 29.38 11.00 4.18
N THR A 130 28.41 11.49 4.94
CA THR A 130 27.92 10.91 6.19
C THR A 130 27.04 9.76 5.78
N LYS A 131 27.69 8.64 5.44
CA LYS A 131 27.06 7.34 5.34
C LYS A 131 26.08 7.23 6.50
N LEU A 132 24.80 7.08 6.19
CA LEU A 132 23.74 7.04 7.21
C LEU A 132 24.12 6.08 8.34
N SER A 133 24.01 6.56 9.59
CA SER A 133 24.23 5.71 10.78
C SER A 133 23.40 4.43 10.69
N ARG A 134 23.96 3.31 11.19
CA ARG A 134 23.30 1.99 11.17
C ARG A 134 21.90 2.05 11.80
N GLU A 135 21.75 2.86 12.84
CA GLU A 135 20.46 3.09 13.51
C GLU A 135 19.46 3.81 12.60
N ARG A 136 19.90 4.84 11.90
CA ARG A 136 19.06 5.61 10.98
C ARG A 136 18.67 4.79 9.75
N LYS A 137 19.58 3.95 9.25
CA LYS A 137 19.28 2.98 8.18
C LYS A 137 18.22 1.97 8.63
N TYR A 138 18.33 1.47 9.86
CA TYR A 138 17.34 0.55 10.44
C TYR A 138 15.96 1.20 10.56
N ARG A 139 15.87 2.41 11.14
CA ARG A 139 14.59 3.15 11.24
C ARG A 139 13.96 3.42 9.88
N MET A 140 14.76 3.71 8.85
CA MET A 140 14.22 3.86 7.48
C MET A 140 13.63 2.56 6.94
N ARG A 141 14.25 1.41 7.21
CA ARG A 141 13.73 0.08 6.82
C ARG A 141 12.47 -0.29 7.60
N GLU A 142 12.43 0.02 8.88
CA GLU A 142 11.24 -0.17 9.73
C GLU A 142 10.06 0.64 9.20
N LEU A 143 10.25 1.94 8.94
CA LEU A 143 9.21 2.79 8.33
C LEU A 143 8.78 2.30 6.95
N ALA A 144 9.71 1.86 6.11
CA ALA A 144 9.39 1.27 4.81
C ALA A 144 8.52 0.01 4.98
N THR A 145 8.86 -0.84 5.96
CA THR A 145 8.12 -2.07 6.26
C THR A 145 6.71 -1.77 6.77
N GLN A 146 6.54 -0.77 7.62
CA GLN A 146 5.22 -0.33 8.09
C GLN A 146 4.35 0.19 6.92
N LYS A 147 4.93 0.95 5.99
CA LYS A 147 4.24 1.45 4.80
C LYS A 147 3.83 0.33 3.85
N LEU A 148 4.69 -0.67 3.66
CA LEU A 148 4.35 -1.88 2.89
C LEU A 148 3.28 -2.71 3.59
N SER A 149 3.39 -2.89 4.91
CA SER A 149 2.37 -3.59 5.70
C SER A 149 1.01 -2.94 5.45
N HIS A 150 0.91 -1.61 5.56
CA HIS A 150 -0.32 -0.89 5.28
C HIS A 150 -0.84 -1.09 3.85
N ALA A 151 0.04 -1.12 2.84
CA ALA A 151 -0.37 -1.42 1.45
C ALA A 151 -0.97 -2.82 1.31
N TYR A 152 -0.35 -3.84 1.92
CA TYR A 152 -0.88 -5.22 1.94
C TYR A 152 -2.17 -5.38 2.75
N HIS A 153 -2.39 -4.54 3.76
CA HIS A 153 -3.65 -4.53 4.51
C HIS A 153 -4.81 -4.02 3.66
N LEU A 154 -4.56 -3.07 2.75
CA LEU A 154 -5.57 -2.56 1.81
C LEU A 154 -5.92 -3.60 0.74
N ASP A 155 -4.94 -4.04 -0.05
CA ASP A 155 -5.13 -5.06 -1.08
C ASP A 155 -3.82 -5.83 -1.31
N GLU A 156 -3.88 -7.15 -1.14
CA GLU A 156 -2.70 -8.01 -1.29
C GLU A 156 -2.28 -8.15 -2.76
N ILE A 157 -3.24 -8.17 -3.69
CA ILE A 157 -2.97 -8.43 -5.10
C ILE A 157 -2.43 -7.15 -5.75
N ALA A 158 -3.10 -6.01 -5.54
CA ALA A 158 -2.63 -4.73 -6.06
C ALA A 158 -1.26 -4.34 -5.47
N ALA A 159 -1.05 -4.53 -4.17
CA ALA A 159 0.25 -4.30 -3.54
C ALA A 159 1.32 -5.27 -4.07
N SER A 160 0.98 -6.54 -4.31
CA SER A 160 1.89 -7.51 -4.92
C SER A 160 2.34 -7.08 -6.32
N VAL A 161 1.43 -6.63 -7.17
CA VAL A 161 1.76 -6.15 -8.53
C VAL A 161 2.62 -4.89 -8.48
N ALA A 162 2.31 -3.95 -7.59
CA ALA A 162 3.10 -2.73 -7.42
C ALA A 162 4.53 -3.04 -6.91
N THR A 163 4.67 -3.95 -5.94
CA THR A 163 5.98 -4.37 -5.42
C THR A 163 6.80 -5.16 -6.46
N MET A 164 6.16 -5.91 -7.35
CA MET A 164 6.83 -6.60 -8.46
C MET A 164 7.53 -5.66 -9.45
N GLN A 165 7.05 -4.42 -9.60
CA GLN A 165 7.68 -3.40 -10.45
C GLN A 165 8.67 -2.50 -9.69
N SER A 166 8.72 -2.65 -8.36
CA SER A 166 9.56 -1.82 -7.50
C SER A 166 11.01 -2.31 -7.46
N ALA A 167 11.88 -1.56 -6.78
CA ALA A 167 13.29 -1.93 -6.65
C ALA A 167 13.47 -3.28 -5.93
N SER A 168 14.44 -4.09 -6.37
CA SER A 168 14.76 -5.38 -5.73
C SER A 168 15.20 -5.24 -4.27
N THR A 169 15.70 -4.07 -3.87
CA THR A 169 16.03 -3.76 -2.48
C THR A 169 14.84 -3.82 -1.54
N LEU A 170 13.61 -3.75 -2.07
CA LEU A 170 12.36 -3.85 -1.31
C LEU A 170 12.10 -5.27 -0.80
N GLU A 171 12.54 -6.29 -1.54
CA GLU A 171 12.28 -7.71 -1.23
C GLU A 171 12.91 -8.10 0.13
N ASP A 172 14.15 -7.64 0.38
CA ASP A 172 14.92 -8.05 1.56
C ASP A 172 14.70 -7.13 2.78
N VAL A 173 13.93 -6.04 2.66
CA VAL A 173 13.76 -5.04 3.75
C VAL A 173 13.18 -5.68 5.01
N ALA A 174 12.14 -6.49 4.86
CA ALA A 174 11.47 -7.15 5.98
C ALA A 174 12.41 -8.13 6.70
N GLN A 175 13.23 -8.87 5.94
CA GLN A 175 14.21 -9.80 6.50
C GLN A 175 15.26 -9.06 7.35
N PHE A 176 15.75 -7.90 6.88
CA PHE A 176 16.68 -7.08 7.67
C PHE A 176 16.05 -6.50 8.95
N VAL A 177 14.73 -6.26 8.97
CA VAL A 177 14.03 -5.78 10.17
C VAL A 177 13.86 -6.92 11.18
N LEU A 178 13.44 -8.09 10.72
CA LEU A 178 13.22 -9.28 11.55
C LEU A 178 14.51 -9.81 12.20
N GLN A 179 15.67 -9.68 11.54
CA GLN A 179 16.97 -10.04 12.12
C GLN A 179 17.30 -9.26 13.40
N ARG A 180 16.75 -8.05 13.56
CA ARG A 180 16.99 -7.20 14.74
C ARG A 180 15.83 -7.25 15.72
N THR A 181 14.61 -7.27 15.21
CA THR A 181 13.37 -7.29 16.00
C THR A 181 12.47 -8.38 15.45
N ALA A 182 12.59 -9.58 16.02
CA ALA A 182 11.82 -10.75 15.59
C ALA A 182 10.32 -10.69 15.99
N ALA A 183 9.96 -9.77 16.89
CA ALA A 183 8.60 -9.62 17.42
C ALA A 183 7.70 -8.70 16.58
N ASP A 184 8.22 -8.00 15.57
CA ASP A 184 7.42 -7.04 14.82
C ASP A 184 6.43 -7.75 13.88
N SER A 185 5.15 -7.71 14.25
CA SER A 185 4.02 -8.26 13.49
C SER A 185 3.93 -7.72 12.05
N ASP A 186 4.26 -6.43 11.83
CA ASP A 186 4.17 -5.81 10.51
C ASP A 186 5.29 -6.32 9.60
N ALA A 187 6.49 -6.53 10.17
CA ALA A 187 7.60 -7.15 9.46
C ALA A 187 7.33 -8.63 9.15
N LYS A 188 6.72 -9.40 10.06
CA LYS A 188 6.29 -10.78 9.80
C LYS A 188 5.28 -10.85 8.64
N TYR A 189 4.33 -9.92 8.61
CA TYR A 189 3.31 -9.85 7.57
C TYR A 189 3.92 -9.54 6.20
N VAL A 190 4.78 -8.52 6.10
CA VAL A 190 5.47 -8.21 4.82
C VAL A 190 6.42 -9.34 4.39
N HIS A 191 7.15 -9.94 5.34
CA HIS A 191 8.03 -11.07 5.06
C HIS A 191 7.27 -12.24 4.44
N PHE A 192 6.04 -12.51 4.88
CA PHE A 192 5.19 -13.53 4.28
C PHE A 192 4.98 -13.30 2.76
N PHE A 193 4.84 -12.07 2.28
CA PHE A 193 4.66 -11.81 0.84
C PHE A 193 5.98 -11.83 0.04
N HIS A 194 7.09 -11.48 0.67
CA HIS A 194 8.42 -11.41 0.03
C HIS A 194 9.21 -12.72 0.13
N GLU A 195 8.72 -13.71 0.89
CA GLU A 195 9.33 -15.03 0.97
C GLU A 195 9.47 -15.66 -0.43
N LYS A 196 10.65 -16.17 -0.72
CA LYS A 196 11.02 -16.73 -2.02
C LYS A 196 10.61 -18.20 -2.08
N ILE A 197 9.69 -18.53 -2.98
CA ILE A 197 9.08 -19.88 -3.06
C ILE A 197 9.30 -20.46 -4.47
N PRO A 198 9.56 -21.78 -4.59
CA PRO A 198 9.58 -22.47 -5.88
C PRO A 198 8.27 -22.29 -6.66
N SER A 199 8.39 -22.09 -7.98
CA SER A 199 7.22 -21.82 -8.81
C SER A 199 6.16 -22.92 -8.74
N ARG A 200 4.88 -22.50 -8.70
CA ARG A 200 3.67 -23.36 -8.67
C ARG A 200 3.51 -24.26 -7.44
N MET A 201 4.38 -24.16 -6.43
CA MET A 201 4.28 -24.93 -5.19
C MET A 201 3.77 -24.12 -3.99
N MET A 202 2.95 -23.07 -4.23
CA MET A 202 2.37 -22.26 -3.15
C MET A 202 1.61 -23.09 -2.12
N ALA A 203 0.87 -24.12 -2.54
CA ALA A 203 0.07 -24.95 -1.64
C ALA A 203 0.93 -25.70 -0.61
N GLU A 204 2.12 -26.16 -1.02
CA GLU A 204 3.02 -26.96 -0.19
C GLU A 204 3.96 -26.09 0.67
N TYR A 205 4.35 -24.91 0.19
CA TYR A 205 5.32 -24.01 0.84
C TYR A 205 4.68 -22.74 1.44
N THR A 206 3.39 -22.79 1.80
CA THR A 206 2.75 -21.69 2.55
C THR A 206 2.48 -22.12 3.99
N PRO A 207 3.42 -21.90 4.93
CA PRO A 207 3.14 -22.07 6.35
C PRO A 207 2.06 -21.06 6.76
N LEU A 208 1.03 -21.54 7.45
CA LEU A 208 -0.03 -20.69 8.01
C LEU A 208 0.38 -20.12 9.37
N ASP A 209 1.46 -20.63 9.96
CA ASP A 209 1.94 -20.29 11.30
C ASP A 209 2.24 -18.79 11.46
N PRO A 210 2.96 -18.12 10.54
CA PRO A 210 3.21 -16.68 10.65
C PRO A 210 1.92 -15.85 10.66
N LEU A 211 0.90 -16.27 9.90
CA LEU A 211 -0.39 -15.60 9.86
C LEU A 211 -1.22 -15.87 11.12
N ASN A 212 -1.14 -17.09 11.67
CA ASN A 212 -1.81 -17.44 12.92
C ASN A 212 -1.27 -16.59 14.08
N ASP A 213 0.05 -16.43 14.17
CA ASP A 213 0.68 -15.58 15.19
C ASP A 213 0.21 -14.14 15.09
N ILE A 214 0.17 -13.56 13.88
CA ILE A 214 -0.30 -12.19 13.64
C ILE A 214 -1.77 -12.03 14.04
N ILE A 215 -2.62 -13.00 13.71
CA ILE A 215 -4.05 -12.99 14.07
C ILE A 215 -4.23 -13.07 15.58
N CYS A 216 -3.42 -13.87 16.27
CA CYS A 216 -3.42 -13.95 17.73
C CYS A 216 -2.95 -12.64 18.39
N GLU A 217 -1.93 -12.00 17.83
CA GLU A 217 -1.42 -10.71 18.31
C GLU A 217 -2.41 -9.56 18.06
N ARG A 218 -3.16 -9.59 16.94
CA ARG A 218 -4.12 -8.53 16.54
C ARG A 218 -5.49 -9.12 16.13
N PRO A 219 -6.35 -9.51 17.08
CA PRO A 219 -7.65 -10.10 16.77
C PRO A 219 -8.68 -9.13 16.18
N ASN A 220 -8.41 -7.82 16.24
CA ASN A 220 -9.27 -6.78 15.67
C ASN A 220 -8.95 -6.46 14.20
N ASP A 221 -7.94 -7.10 13.62
CA ASP A 221 -7.56 -6.87 12.23
C ASP A 221 -8.20 -7.91 11.30
N SER A 222 -8.87 -7.43 10.26
CA SER A 222 -9.51 -8.28 9.26
C SER A 222 -8.57 -8.66 8.12
N SER A 223 -7.50 -7.89 7.89
CA SER A 223 -6.65 -8.09 6.71
C SER A 223 -5.84 -9.40 6.79
N PRO A 224 -5.20 -9.76 7.92
CA PRO A 224 -4.51 -11.05 8.04
C PRO A 224 -5.44 -12.27 7.89
N LEU A 225 -6.70 -12.15 8.32
CA LEU A 225 -7.72 -13.18 8.11
C LEU A 225 -8.05 -13.37 6.63
N ARG A 226 -8.13 -12.27 5.86
CA ARG A 226 -8.31 -12.30 4.41
C ARG A 226 -7.14 -13.01 3.72
N THR A 227 -5.90 -12.69 4.11
CA THR A 227 -4.70 -13.35 3.57
C THR A 227 -4.68 -14.84 3.89
N ARG A 228 -5.02 -15.21 5.13
CA ARG A 228 -5.09 -16.61 5.58
C ARG A 228 -6.15 -17.38 4.81
N ALA A 229 -7.31 -16.78 4.59
CA ALA A 229 -8.38 -17.39 3.79
C ALA A 229 -7.93 -17.65 2.35
N LEU A 230 -7.24 -16.70 1.73
CA LEU A 230 -6.72 -16.88 0.37
C LEU A 230 -5.61 -17.95 0.31
N ALA A 231 -4.73 -17.99 1.31
CA ALA A 231 -3.75 -19.07 1.43
C ALA A 231 -4.42 -20.45 1.60
N LYS A 232 -5.51 -20.55 2.37
CA LYS A 232 -6.32 -21.78 2.49
C LYS A 232 -7.03 -22.15 1.20
N LEU A 233 -7.51 -21.18 0.43
CA LEU A 233 -8.06 -21.41 -0.91
C LEU A 233 -7.03 -22.03 -1.86
N PHE A 234 -5.75 -21.68 -1.74
CA PHE A 234 -4.67 -22.34 -2.49
C PHE A 234 -4.42 -23.78 -2.04
N LYS A 235 -4.67 -24.11 -0.77
CA LYS A 235 -4.59 -25.47 -0.22
C LYS A 235 -5.89 -26.28 -0.40
N GLU A 236 -6.87 -25.74 -1.13
CA GLU A 236 -8.20 -26.34 -1.33
C GLU A 236 -9.01 -26.56 -0.03
N ASP A 237 -8.61 -25.92 1.07
CA ASP A 237 -9.41 -25.89 2.31
C ASP A 237 -10.46 -24.78 2.23
N TYR A 238 -11.53 -25.06 1.49
CA TYR A 238 -12.66 -24.14 1.33
C TYR A 238 -13.41 -23.89 2.65
N THR A 239 -13.44 -24.89 3.55
CA THR A 239 -14.19 -24.80 4.80
C THR A 239 -13.50 -23.86 5.80
N GLY A 240 -12.18 -24.00 5.94
CA GLY A 240 -11.37 -23.11 6.76
C GLY A 240 -11.32 -21.70 6.17
N ALA A 241 -11.30 -21.56 4.84
CA ALA A 241 -11.35 -20.25 4.19
C ALA A 241 -12.68 -19.53 4.44
N ALA A 242 -13.81 -20.23 4.31
CA ALA A 242 -15.13 -19.64 4.55
C ALA A 242 -15.29 -19.14 6.00
N ARG A 243 -14.75 -19.89 6.98
CA ARG A 243 -14.73 -19.47 8.39
C ARG A 243 -13.93 -18.19 8.59
N ASP A 244 -12.70 -18.15 8.08
CA ASP A 244 -11.82 -16.98 8.19
C ASP A 244 -12.44 -15.72 7.58
N LEU A 245 -13.07 -15.86 6.40
CA LEU A 245 -13.78 -14.75 5.75
C LEU A 245 -15.00 -14.31 6.56
N THR A 246 -15.73 -15.24 7.15
CA THR A 246 -16.91 -14.93 8.00
C THR A 246 -16.48 -14.16 9.24
N ASP A 247 -15.40 -14.59 9.89
CA ASP A 247 -14.84 -13.92 11.08
C ASP A 247 -14.31 -12.52 10.70
N GLY A 248 -13.60 -12.40 9.58
CA GLY A 248 -13.14 -11.12 9.05
C GLY A 248 -14.29 -10.16 8.74
N LEU A 249 -15.38 -10.64 8.14
CA LEU A 249 -16.58 -9.84 7.89
C LEU A 249 -17.29 -9.40 9.18
N ALA A 250 -17.28 -10.24 10.22
CA ALA A 250 -17.84 -9.87 11.52
C ALA A 250 -17.04 -8.72 12.17
N ILE A 251 -15.72 -8.75 12.07
CA ILE A 251 -14.82 -7.70 12.57
C ILE A 251 -15.04 -6.40 11.80
N THR A 252 -14.98 -6.42 10.46
CA THR A 252 -15.19 -5.21 9.64
C THR A 252 -16.55 -4.59 9.88
N ARG A 253 -17.61 -5.38 10.04
CA ARG A 253 -18.96 -4.88 10.37
C ARG A 253 -18.99 -4.13 11.71
N LYS A 254 -18.23 -4.58 12.71
CA LYS A 254 -18.11 -3.87 14.00
C LYS A 254 -17.33 -2.55 13.83
N LEU A 255 -16.26 -2.56 13.03
CA LEU A 255 -15.48 -1.36 12.74
C LEU A 255 -16.29 -0.30 12.00
N VAL A 256 -17.05 -0.67 10.96
CA VAL A 256 -17.92 0.24 10.21
C VAL A 256 -18.93 0.93 11.12
N LYS A 257 -19.58 0.18 12.03
CA LYS A 257 -20.50 0.76 13.01
C LYS A 257 -19.80 1.76 13.93
N THR A 258 -18.57 1.47 14.32
CA THR A 258 -17.77 2.33 15.21
C THR A 258 -17.34 3.60 14.49
N TYR A 259 -16.86 3.49 13.25
CA TYR A 259 -16.49 4.63 12.41
C TYR A 259 -17.69 5.52 12.08
N ALA A 260 -18.85 4.93 11.78
CA ALA A 260 -20.08 5.70 11.55
C ALA A 260 -20.49 6.52 12.78
N LYS A 261 -20.40 5.93 13.99
CA LYS A 261 -20.66 6.66 15.24
C LYS A 261 -19.68 7.80 15.47
N ARG A 262 -18.39 7.57 15.19
CA ARG A 262 -17.35 8.59 15.31
C ARG A 262 -17.56 9.73 14.30
N ALA A 263 -17.83 9.41 13.04
CA ALA A 263 -18.13 10.38 12.00
C ALA A 263 -19.36 11.23 12.35
N LEU A 264 -20.41 10.63 12.91
CA LEU A 264 -21.60 11.35 13.37
C LEU A 264 -21.24 12.31 14.53
N ARG A 265 -20.42 11.88 15.49
CA ARG A 265 -19.95 12.74 16.58
C ARG A 265 -19.13 13.92 16.05
N ASP A 266 -18.20 13.67 15.15
CA ASP A 266 -17.34 14.70 14.56
C ASP A 266 -18.16 15.67 13.69
N TYR A 267 -19.16 15.16 12.97
CA TYR A 267 -20.11 15.99 12.22
C TYR A 267 -20.96 16.89 13.13
N ILE A 268 -21.47 16.37 14.25
CA ILE A 268 -22.21 17.18 15.23
C ILE A 268 -21.29 18.22 15.88
N ALA A 269 -20.06 17.86 16.21
CA ALA A 269 -19.07 18.81 16.73
C ALA A 269 -18.76 19.91 15.71
N PHE A 270 -18.58 19.56 14.44
CA PHE A 270 -18.45 20.54 13.36
C PHE A 270 -19.68 21.45 13.24
N LEU A 271 -20.88 20.87 13.31
CA LEU A 271 -22.12 21.66 13.30
C LEU A 271 -22.24 22.60 14.49
N SER A 272 -21.72 22.23 15.67
CA SER A 272 -21.73 23.09 16.86
C SER A 272 -20.85 24.33 16.74
N HIS A 273 -19.93 24.39 15.78
CA HIS A 273 -19.17 25.61 15.46
C HIS A 273 -19.97 26.62 14.64
N PHE A 274 -21.07 26.20 14.01
CA PHE A 274 -21.99 27.15 13.43
C PHE A 274 -22.93 27.60 14.55
N ASP A 275 -22.83 28.88 14.92
CA ASP A 275 -23.88 29.58 15.65
C ASP A 275 -25.10 29.67 14.73
N TYR A 276 -25.84 28.58 14.62
CA TYR A 276 -27.12 28.55 13.94
C TYR A 276 -28.04 29.45 14.74
N THR A 277 -28.22 30.69 14.28
CA THR A 277 -29.17 31.64 14.85
C THR A 277 -30.56 31.17 14.41
N PRO A 278 -31.32 30.44 15.25
CA PRO A 278 -32.58 29.88 14.82
C PRO A 278 -33.58 31.04 14.83
N GLY A 279 -34.05 31.42 13.64
CA GLY A 279 -35.18 32.33 13.52
C GLY A 279 -34.85 33.82 13.53
N LEU A 280 -33.80 34.27 12.82
CA LEU A 280 -33.95 35.60 12.21
C LEU A 280 -35.08 35.48 11.18
N ASN A 281 -36.24 36.06 11.50
CA ASN A 281 -37.30 36.28 10.52
C ASN A 281 -36.64 36.91 9.29
N PRO A 282 -36.85 36.40 8.06
CA PRO A 282 -36.22 36.95 6.85
C PRO A 282 -36.41 38.47 6.75
N ALA A 283 -37.53 39.01 7.25
CA ALA A 283 -37.75 40.44 7.34
C ALA A 283 -36.72 41.19 8.22
N VAL A 284 -36.30 40.60 9.35
CA VAL A 284 -35.29 41.18 10.25
C VAL A 284 -33.89 41.06 9.65
N ALA A 285 -33.62 39.98 8.91
CA ALA A 285 -32.34 39.80 8.20
C ALA A 285 -32.22 40.80 7.04
N GLU A 286 -33.30 40.98 6.27
CA GLU A 286 -33.39 41.97 5.21
C GLU A 286 -33.31 43.40 5.74
N ASP A 287 -33.99 43.73 6.86
CA ASP A 287 -33.88 45.05 7.48
C ASP A 287 -32.48 45.34 8.03
N PHE A 288 -31.81 44.32 8.59
CA PHE A 288 -30.42 44.45 9.02
C PHE A 288 -29.49 44.68 7.82
N LEU A 289 -29.61 43.87 6.77
CA LEU A 289 -28.85 44.03 5.53
C LEU A 289 -29.11 45.38 4.84
N ARG A 290 -30.36 45.83 4.83
CA ARG A 290 -30.77 47.13 4.29
C ARG A 290 -30.21 48.28 5.11
N LYS A 291 -30.26 48.24 6.44
CA LYS A 291 -29.63 49.25 7.31
C LYS A 291 -28.11 49.29 7.14
N VAL A 292 -27.47 48.13 7.02
CA VAL A 292 -26.02 48.06 6.75
C VAL A 292 -25.69 48.64 5.38
N ASN A 293 -26.53 48.39 4.36
CA ASN A 293 -26.36 48.95 3.02
C ASN A 293 -26.67 50.46 2.97
N ASP A 294 -27.63 50.96 3.74
CA ASP A 294 -27.96 52.39 3.85
C ASP A 294 -26.87 53.18 4.60
N VAL A 295 -26.23 52.54 5.59
CA VAL A 295 -25.04 53.07 6.29
C VAL A 295 -23.81 53.04 5.38
N ALA A 296 -23.61 51.96 4.62
CA ALA A 296 -22.52 51.84 3.66
C ALA A 296 -22.65 52.80 2.47
N ASN A 297 -23.88 53.05 2.01
CA ASN A 297 -24.17 53.99 0.92
C ASN A 297 -24.42 55.43 1.39
N GLY A 298 -24.28 55.72 2.69
CA GLY A 298 -24.39 57.05 3.27
C GLY A 298 -25.73 57.71 2.95
N ALA A 299 -26.79 57.33 3.67
CA ALA A 299 -28.08 58.02 3.63
C ALA A 299 -27.88 59.54 3.76
N LYS A 300 -28.00 60.25 2.63
CA LYS A 300 -28.00 61.70 2.54
C LYS A 300 -29.16 62.22 3.40
N ASN A 301 -28.84 62.78 4.56
CA ASN A 301 -29.74 63.60 5.35
C ASN A 301 -30.19 64.82 4.52
N SER A 302 -31.26 64.64 3.76
CA SER A 302 -32.09 65.72 3.25
C SER A 302 -33.34 65.76 4.12
N LYS A 303 -33.34 66.69 5.09
CA LYS A 303 -34.53 67.37 5.63
C LYS A 303 -34.07 68.37 6.70
N HIS A 304 -33.75 69.58 6.27
CA HIS A 304 -34.15 70.75 7.03
C HIS A 304 -35.24 71.45 6.21
N GLN A 305 -36.46 71.33 6.70
CA GLN A 305 -37.68 71.89 6.16
C GLN A 305 -37.78 73.36 6.60
N THR A 306 -38.21 74.17 5.65
CA THR A 306 -38.74 75.54 5.71
C THR A 306 -39.28 76.02 7.06
N LEU A 307 -38.87 77.24 7.43
CA LEU A 307 -39.78 78.33 7.83
C LEU A 307 -39.46 79.54 6.95
#